data_AF-A0A7X3ZPS0-F1
#
_entry.id   AF-A0A7X3ZPS0-F1
#
_cell.length_a   1.000
_cell.length_b   1.000
_cell.length_c   1.000
_cell.angle_alpha   90.00
_cell.angle_beta   90.00
_cell.angle_gamma   90.00
#
_symmetry.space_group_name_H-M   'P 1'
#
loop_
_entity.id
_entity.type
_entity.pdbx_description
1 polymer ?
#
loop_
_entity_poly.entity_id
_entity_poly.type
_entity_poly.pdbx_seq_one_letter_code
_entity_poly.pdbx_strand_id
1 'polypeptide(L)'
;MEFVVTALPRNASSNYNFESLSLFHENNGLGTDFSSIPVLRTDIGEWFRDTSDAKEYSEISLLGTIQDNSQLPEKEQRRYQELWHKCEYETLTETELAEYQTLVNELDTRNLKRLDAIIALAELRGKTIDDIIAEVGVKEENSVT
;
A
#
# COMPACT_ATOMS: atom_id res chain seq x y z
N MET A 1 24.40 -32.58 17.41
CA MET A 1 23.12 -32.99 16.79
C MET A 1 22.20 -31.77 16.88
N GLU A 2 22.52 -30.73 16.12
CA GLU A 2 22.13 -30.46 14.72
C GLU A 2 20.70 -29.92 14.63
N PHE A 3 20.64 -28.59 14.72
CA PHE A 3 19.53 -27.77 14.26
C PHE A 3 19.53 -27.81 12.73
N VAL A 4 18.48 -28.38 12.13
CA VAL A 4 18.31 -28.32 10.67
C VAL A 4 17.58 -27.01 10.34
N VAL A 5 18.34 -26.09 9.78
CA VAL A 5 17.87 -24.87 9.10
C VAL A 5 17.27 -25.29 7.76
N THR A 6 15.97 -25.03 7.54
CA THR A 6 15.39 -25.10 6.19
C THR A 6 14.98 -23.69 5.75
N ALA A 7 15.74 -23.18 4.78
CA ALA A 7 15.54 -21.92 4.10
C ALA A 7 14.18 -21.88 3.39
N LEU A 8 13.49 -20.74 3.49
CA LEU A 8 12.33 -20.43 2.67
C LEU A 8 12.78 -20.09 1.23
N PRO A 9 12.10 -20.60 0.19
CA PRO A 9 12.44 -20.25 -1.18
C PRO A 9 12.13 -18.78 -1.47
N ARG A 10 13.17 -18.04 -1.86
CA ARG A 10 13.08 -16.79 -2.62
C ARG A 10 12.43 -17.08 -3.98
N ASN A 11 11.68 -16.09 -4.45
CA ASN A 11 11.23 -15.89 -5.83
C ASN A 11 9.95 -16.65 -6.25
N ALA A 12 8.83 -15.94 -6.19
CA ALA A 12 7.69 -16.18 -7.06
C ALA A 12 7.37 -14.89 -7.81
N SER A 13 8.21 -14.53 -8.77
CA SER A 13 7.79 -13.73 -9.92
C SER A 13 6.60 -14.44 -10.57
N SER A 14 5.40 -13.88 -10.39
CA SER A 14 4.20 -14.32 -11.11
C SER A 14 4.36 -13.96 -12.58
N ASN A 15 4.93 -14.90 -13.34
CA ASN A 15 4.73 -14.97 -14.78
C ASN A 15 3.27 -15.34 -15.03
N TYR A 16 2.42 -14.35 -15.25
CA TYR A 16 1.12 -14.60 -15.88
C TYR A 16 1.38 -15.02 -17.33
N ASN A 17 1.33 -16.33 -17.54
CA ASN A 17 1.43 -16.99 -18.84
C ASN A 17 0.19 -16.66 -19.68
N PHE A 18 0.38 -16.00 -20.82
CA PHE A 18 -0.67 -15.59 -21.75
C PHE A 18 -1.10 -16.76 -22.67
N GLU A 19 -1.28 -17.96 -22.11
CA GLU A 19 -1.63 -19.20 -22.85
C GLU A 19 -2.90 -19.89 -22.32
N SER A 20 -3.87 -19.11 -21.83
CA SER A 20 -5.21 -19.62 -21.47
C SER A 20 -6.28 -19.24 -22.49
N LEU A 21 -6.00 -19.42 -23.78
CA LEU A 21 -6.99 -19.29 -24.87
C LEU A 21 -6.82 -20.39 -25.94
N SER A 22 -6.65 -21.64 -25.52
CA SER A 22 -6.56 -22.78 -26.44
C SER A 22 -7.39 -23.99 -25.98
N LEU A 23 -8.56 -23.74 -25.40
CA LEU A 23 -9.54 -24.79 -25.13
C LEU A 23 -10.93 -24.38 -25.61
N PHE A 24 -11.19 -24.54 -26.90
CA PHE A 24 -12.49 -24.96 -27.46
C PHE A 24 -12.31 -25.19 -28.97
N HIS A 25 -11.82 -26.37 -29.33
CA HIS A 25 -12.04 -26.93 -30.66
C HIS A 25 -12.91 -28.19 -30.52
N GLU A 26 -14.00 -28.17 -31.29
CA GLU A 26 -14.74 -29.34 -31.82
C GLU A 26 -15.62 -30.11 -30.82
N ASN A 27 -16.86 -30.51 -31.10
CA ASN A 27 -17.62 -30.64 -32.33
C ASN A 27 -19.09 -30.88 -31.90
N ASN A 28 -20.08 -30.23 -32.51
CA ASN A 28 -21.39 -30.83 -32.78
C ASN A 28 -22.17 -29.92 -33.72
N GLY A 29 -22.41 -30.43 -34.93
CA GLY A 29 -22.88 -29.67 -36.07
C GLY A 29 -24.26 -29.04 -35.87
N LEU A 30 -24.36 -27.81 -36.34
CA LEU A 30 -25.56 -27.17 -36.88
C LEU A 30 -25.04 -26.06 -37.80
N GLY A 31 -25.50 -26.03 -39.05
CA GLY A 31 -25.17 -24.96 -39.97
C GLY A 31 -25.69 -23.64 -39.42
N THR A 32 -24.79 -22.75 -39.04
CA THR A 32 -25.12 -21.36 -38.72
C THR A 32 -24.29 -20.48 -39.63
N ASP A 33 -24.99 -19.87 -40.56
CA ASP A 33 -24.54 -18.74 -41.36
C ASP A 33 -23.99 -17.64 -40.43
N PHE A 34 -22.69 -17.39 -40.52
CA PHE A 34 -21.99 -16.36 -39.73
C PHE A 34 -22.30 -14.92 -40.19
N SER A 35 -23.17 -14.73 -41.19
CA SER A 35 -23.63 -13.41 -41.63
C SER A 35 -24.50 -12.66 -40.60
N SER A 36 -24.96 -13.35 -39.56
CA SER A 36 -25.91 -12.80 -38.56
C SER A 36 -25.38 -12.77 -37.13
N ILE A 37 -24.06 -12.88 -36.89
CA ILE A 37 -23.53 -12.48 -35.59
C ILE A 37 -23.54 -10.95 -35.57
N PRO A 38 -24.41 -10.29 -34.76
CA PRO A 38 -24.17 -8.88 -34.47
C PRO A 38 -22.80 -8.85 -33.80
N VAL A 39 -21.82 -8.29 -34.49
CA VAL A 39 -20.55 -7.92 -33.90
C VAL A 39 -20.93 -7.10 -32.67
N LEU A 40 -20.80 -7.69 -31.48
CA LEU A 40 -20.89 -6.96 -30.21
C LEU A 40 -19.66 -6.06 -30.17
N ARG A 41 -19.75 -4.98 -30.95
CA ARG A 41 -18.83 -3.86 -30.98
C ARG A 41 -19.27 -2.86 -29.92
N THR A 42 -19.45 -3.38 -28.71
CA THR A 42 -19.79 -2.60 -27.54
C THR A 42 -19.04 -3.23 -26.37
N ASP A 43 -18.22 -2.38 -25.74
CA ASP A 43 -17.86 -2.48 -24.33
C ASP A 43 -16.65 -3.31 -23.89
N ILE A 44 -15.59 -3.31 -24.69
CA ILE A 44 -14.24 -3.41 -24.07
C ILE A 44 -13.97 -2.13 -23.24
N GLY A 45 -14.51 -0.98 -23.66
CA GLY A 45 -14.28 0.31 -22.99
C GLY A 45 -14.97 0.50 -21.63
N GLU A 46 -16.09 -0.16 -21.36
CA GLU A 46 -16.79 -0.03 -20.06
C GLU A 46 -16.17 -0.90 -18.96
N TRP A 47 -15.63 -2.08 -19.30
CA TRP A 47 -14.93 -2.94 -18.34
C TRP A 47 -13.62 -2.31 -17.84
N PHE A 48 -12.91 -1.55 -18.69
CA PHE A 48 -11.68 -0.85 -18.30
C PHE A 48 -11.93 0.33 -17.36
N ARG A 49 -13.10 0.98 -17.43
CA ARG A 49 -13.43 2.14 -16.57
C ARG A 49 -13.56 1.72 -15.09
N ASP A 50 -14.20 0.58 -14.84
CA ASP A 50 -14.42 0.04 -13.49
C ASP A 50 -13.10 -0.29 -12.76
N THR A 51 -12.10 -0.81 -13.49
CA THR A 51 -10.77 -1.11 -12.93
C THR A 51 -9.91 0.13 -12.68
N SER A 52 -10.11 1.21 -13.47
CA SER A 52 -9.37 2.47 -13.30
C SER A 52 -9.83 3.21 -12.06
N ASP A 53 -11.14 3.33 -11.87
CA ASP A 53 -11.74 4.02 -10.72
C ASP A 53 -11.35 3.29 -9.43
N ALA A 54 -11.42 1.94 -9.41
CA ALA A 54 -11.00 1.14 -8.27
C ALA A 54 -9.52 1.33 -7.90
N LYS A 55 -8.64 1.46 -8.90
CA LYS A 55 -7.21 1.75 -8.68
C LYS A 55 -7.03 3.13 -8.06
N GLU A 56 -7.71 4.14 -8.58
CA GLU A 56 -7.63 5.52 -8.08
C GLU A 56 -8.16 5.64 -6.64
N TYR A 57 -9.30 5.02 -6.32
CA TYR A 57 -9.82 4.97 -4.95
C TYR A 57 -8.85 4.28 -3.99
N SER A 58 -8.24 3.17 -4.41
CA SER A 58 -7.24 2.46 -3.60
C SER A 58 -6.01 3.35 -3.35
N GLU A 59 -5.55 4.05 -4.38
CA GLU A 59 -4.40 4.95 -4.28
C GLU A 59 -4.67 6.13 -3.33
N ILE A 60 -5.85 6.77 -3.43
CA ILE A 60 -6.26 7.86 -2.53
C ILE A 60 -6.32 7.36 -1.09
N SER A 61 -6.89 6.17 -0.85
CA SER A 61 -6.99 5.58 0.49
C SER A 61 -5.61 5.30 1.09
N LEU A 62 -4.66 4.82 0.28
CA LEU A 62 -3.28 4.56 0.72
C LEU A 62 -2.57 5.86 1.08
N LEU A 63 -2.69 6.90 0.25
CA LEU A 63 -2.13 8.22 0.53
C LEU A 63 -2.70 8.83 1.81
N GLY A 64 -4.02 8.72 2.03
CA GLY A 64 -4.65 9.14 3.28
C GLY A 64 -4.11 8.38 4.49
N THR A 65 -3.96 7.06 4.37
CA THR A 65 -3.39 6.23 5.44
C THR A 65 -1.96 6.63 5.77
N ILE A 66 -1.13 6.93 4.76
CA ILE A 66 0.24 7.41 4.98
C ILE A 66 0.21 8.74 5.76
N GLN A 67 -0.62 9.70 5.32
CA GLN A 67 -0.72 11.01 5.96
C GLN A 67 -1.21 10.93 7.41
N ASP A 68 -2.27 10.16 7.67
CA ASP A 68 -2.91 10.03 8.98
C ASP A 68 -2.02 9.33 10.03
N ASN A 69 -1.01 8.59 9.54
CA ASN A 69 -0.08 7.83 10.36
C ASN A 69 1.37 8.38 10.29
N SER A 70 1.60 9.54 9.67
CA SER A 70 2.91 10.23 9.68
C SER A 70 3.27 10.78 11.07
N GLN A 71 2.27 11.11 11.89
CA GLN A 71 2.47 11.74 13.20
C GLN A 71 1.35 11.35 14.18
N LEU A 72 1.57 11.63 15.47
CA LEU A 72 0.51 11.56 16.47
C LEU A 72 -0.53 12.68 16.23
N PRO A 73 -1.75 12.53 16.75
CA PRO A 73 -2.69 13.63 16.90
C PRO A 73 -2.02 14.85 17.54
N GLU A 74 -2.34 16.06 17.08
CA GLU A 74 -1.61 17.31 17.40
C GLU A 74 -1.30 17.49 18.90
N LYS A 75 -2.28 17.22 19.77
CA LYS A 75 -2.12 17.34 21.23
C LYS A 75 -1.06 16.37 21.76
N GLU A 76 -1.12 15.13 21.31
CA GLU A 76 -0.19 14.06 21.71
C GLU A 76 1.18 14.26 21.08
N GLN A 77 1.23 14.75 19.83
CA GLN A 77 2.48 15.12 19.17
C GLN A 77 3.22 16.22 19.92
N ARG A 78 2.51 17.28 20.33
CA ARG A 78 3.10 18.36 21.16
C ARG A 78 3.58 17.82 22.50
N ARG A 79 2.77 16.97 23.15
CA ARG A 79 3.14 16.36 24.43
C ARG A 79 4.37 15.46 24.32
N TYR A 80 4.44 14.67 23.25
CA TYR A 80 5.60 13.85 22.92
C TYR A 80 6.86 14.72 22.77
N GLN A 81 6.79 15.83 22.05
CA GLN A 81 7.91 16.76 21.88
C GLN A 81 8.37 17.39 23.20
N GLU A 82 7.45 17.80 24.06
CA GLU A 82 7.77 18.31 25.40
C GLU A 82 8.54 17.27 26.23
N LEU A 83 8.05 16.03 26.24
CA LEU A 83 8.67 14.93 26.98
C LEU A 83 10.01 14.51 26.37
N TRP A 84 10.12 14.50 25.05
CA TRP A 84 11.38 14.24 24.35
C TRP A 84 12.45 15.25 24.76
N HIS A 85 12.13 16.56 24.74
CA HIS A 85 13.06 17.58 25.21
C HIS A 85 13.45 17.39 26.68
N LYS A 86 12.49 17.12 27.56
CA LYS A 86 12.83 16.85 28.97
C LYS A 86 13.71 15.62 29.14
N CYS A 87 13.58 14.61 28.27
CA CYS A 87 14.41 13.42 28.24
C CYS A 87 15.85 13.79 27.86
N GLU A 88 16.06 14.65 26.87
CA GLU A 88 17.39 15.16 26.49
C GLU A 88 18.07 15.92 27.64
N TYR A 89 17.29 16.63 28.46
CA TYR A 89 17.80 17.33 29.65
C TYR A 89 17.83 16.47 30.92
N GLU A 90 17.51 15.16 30.84
CA GLU A 90 17.45 14.24 31.99
C GLU A 90 16.54 14.72 33.14
N THR A 91 15.49 15.49 32.81
CA THR A 91 14.56 16.09 33.78
C THR A 91 13.22 15.35 33.87
N LEU A 92 13.08 14.21 33.19
CA LEU A 92 11.86 13.41 33.17
C LEU A 92 11.58 12.83 34.55
N THR A 93 10.35 13.01 35.04
CA THR A 93 9.89 12.24 36.21
C THR A 93 9.49 10.82 35.80
N GLU A 94 9.37 9.91 36.76
CA GLU A 94 8.92 8.52 36.48
C GLU A 94 7.53 8.47 35.82
N THR A 95 6.62 9.35 36.24
CA THR A 95 5.28 9.43 35.64
C THR A 95 5.34 9.94 34.20
N GLU A 96 6.21 10.91 33.94
CA GLU A 96 6.44 11.46 32.60
C GLU A 96 7.15 10.46 31.68
N LEU A 97 8.00 9.59 32.25
CA LEU A 97 8.63 8.49 31.51
C LEU A 97 7.61 7.45 31.05
N ALA A 98 6.67 7.06 31.91
CA ALA A 98 5.61 6.15 31.53
C ALA A 98 4.70 6.74 30.44
N GLU A 99 4.39 8.04 30.54
CA GLU A 99 3.64 8.76 29.50
C GLU A 99 4.42 8.79 28.18
N TYR A 100 5.71 9.13 28.22
CA TYR A 100 6.57 9.16 27.05
C TYR A 100 6.64 7.80 26.34
N GLN A 101 6.84 6.72 27.10
CA GLN A 101 6.84 5.35 26.56
C GLN A 101 5.50 4.99 25.91
N THR A 102 4.39 5.44 26.47
CA THR A 102 3.06 5.22 25.89
C THR A 102 2.94 5.91 24.53
N LEU A 103 3.37 7.17 24.43
CA LEU A 103 3.34 7.93 23.18
C LEU A 103 4.28 7.35 22.12
N VAL A 104 5.46 6.88 22.51
CA VAL A 104 6.40 6.18 21.60
C VAL A 104 5.76 4.91 21.04
N ASN A 105 5.15 4.08 21.88
CA ASN A 105 4.50 2.85 21.42
C ASN A 105 3.33 3.13 20.45
N GLU A 106 2.59 4.21 20.69
CA GLU A 106 1.54 4.63 19.76
C GLU A 106 2.14 5.10 18.42
N LEU A 107 3.19 5.92 18.46
CA LEU A 107 3.88 6.38 17.26
C LEU A 107 4.44 5.19 16.45
N ASP A 108 5.02 4.20 17.11
CA ASP A 108 5.50 2.98 16.46
C ASP A 108 4.37 2.20 15.78
N THR A 109 3.23 2.08 16.46
CA THR A 109 2.04 1.43 15.88
C THR A 109 1.55 2.16 14.61
N ARG A 110 1.60 3.50 14.61
CA ARG A 110 1.23 4.32 13.44
C ARG A 110 2.28 4.17 12.34
N ASN A 111 3.57 4.22 12.68
CA ASN A 111 4.66 4.04 11.73
C ASN A 111 4.58 2.69 10.99
N LEU A 112 4.20 1.60 11.68
CA LEU A 112 3.97 0.31 11.02
C LEU A 112 2.85 0.39 9.99
N LYS A 113 1.70 0.99 10.34
CA LYS A 113 0.59 1.18 9.37
C LYS A 113 1.00 2.05 8.19
N ARG A 114 1.81 3.08 8.44
CA ARG A 114 2.37 3.94 7.40
C ARG A 114 3.29 3.16 6.46
N LEU A 115 4.17 2.32 7.00
CA LEU A 115 5.06 1.47 6.20
C LEU A 115 4.28 0.47 5.36
N ASP A 116 3.26 -0.19 5.92
CA ASP A 116 2.39 -1.11 5.18
C ASP A 116 1.71 -0.41 4.00
N ALA A 117 1.22 0.82 4.21
CA ALA A 117 0.60 1.62 3.15
C ALA A 117 1.61 2.08 2.08
N ILE A 118 2.84 2.42 2.46
CA ILE A 118 3.93 2.76 1.52
C ILE A 118 4.27 1.55 0.65
N ILE A 119 4.39 0.36 1.23
CA ILE A 119 4.67 -0.89 0.51
C ILE A 119 3.55 -1.16 -0.50
N ALA A 120 2.29 -1.10 -0.06
CA ALA A 120 1.15 -1.30 -0.94
C ALA A 120 1.09 -0.26 -2.08
N LEU A 121 1.45 1.00 -1.80
CA LEU A 121 1.50 2.06 -2.82
C LEU A 121 2.63 1.84 -3.82
N ALA A 122 3.79 1.38 -3.37
CA ALA A 122 4.92 1.02 -4.22
C ALA A 122 4.54 -0.10 -5.19
N GLU A 123 3.86 -1.14 -4.70
CA GLU A 123 3.31 -2.22 -5.53
C GLU A 123 2.28 -1.71 -6.54
N LEU A 124 1.34 -0.86 -6.10
CA LEU A 124 0.28 -0.30 -6.95
C LEU A 124 0.82 0.55 -8.11
N ARG A 125 1.91 1.28 -7.85
CA ARG A 125 2.58 2.16 -8.82
C ARG A 125 3.71 1.48 -9.59
N GLY A 126 4.13 0.28 -9.21
CA GLY A 126 5.28 -0.41 -9.77
C GLY A 126 6.61 0.33 -9.53
N LYS A 127 6.75 0.97 -8.35
CA LYS A 127 7.93 1.74 -7.95
C LYS A 127 8.67 1.08 -6.78
N THR A 128 9.88 1.54 -6.48
CA THR A 128 10.58 1.12 -5.26
C THR A 128 10.00 1.84 -4.04
N ILE A 129 10.20 1.26 -2.85
CA ILE A 129 9.81 1.88 -1.58
C ILE A 129 10.51 3.25 -1.41
N ASP A 130 11.79 3.33 -1.77
CA ASP A 130 12.57 4.58 -1.66
C ASP A 130 12.01 5.69 -2.54
N ASP A 131 11.57 5.37 -3.77
CA ASP A 131 10.91 6.34 -4.66
C ASP A 131 9.59 6.86 -4.05
N ILE A 132 8.80 5.97 -3.44
CA ILE A 132 7.55 6.36 -2.78
C ILE A 132 7.81 7.23 -1.55
N ILE A 133 8.80 6.87 -0.72
CA ILE A 133 9.19 7.67 0.45
C ILE A 133 9.65 9.06 0.01
N ALA A 134 10.45 9.18 -1.05
CA ALA A 134 10.86 10.46 -1.59
C ALA A 134 9.65 11.27 -2.10
N GLU A 135 8.73 10.65 -2.84
CA GLU A 135 7.54 11.33 -3.38
C GLU A 135 6.57 11.83 -2.31
N VAL A 136 6.35 11.02 -1.28
CA VAL A 136 5.40 11.37 -0.21
C VAL A 136 6.06 12.28 0.84
N GLY A 137 7.35 12.09 1.14
CA GLY A 137 8.11 12.94 2.04
C GLY A 137 8.32 14.36 1.50
N VAL A 138 8.57 14.53 0.18
CA VAL A 138 8.74 15.85 -0.44
C VAL A 138 7.43 16.67 -0.50
N LYS A 139 6.27 16.01 -0.42
CA LYS A 139 4.97 16.72 -0.36
C LYS A 139 4.70 17.38 0.99
N GLU A 140 5.27 16.89 2.08
CA GLU A 140 5.10 17.49 3.41
C GLU A 140 5.89 18.82 3.55
N GLU A 141 7.00 19.01 2.82
CA GLU A 141 7.82 20.24 2.88
C GLU A 141 7.29 21.41 2.04
N ASN A 142 6.36 21.15 1.10
CA ASN A 142 5.86 22.16 0.17
C ASN A 142 4.45 22.70 0.51
N SER A 143 3.91 22.39 1.69
CA SER A 143 2.59 22.89 2.14
C SER A 143 2.65 24.08 3.12
N VAL A 144 3.78 24.80 3.19
CA VAL A 144 3.84 26.11 3.85
C VAL A 144 3.51 27.18 2.80
N THR A 145 2.26 27.65 2.78
CA THR A 145 1.89 28.94 2.18
C THR A 145 0.79 29.60 3.02
#